data_AF-A0A7S3P4A8-F1
#
_entry.id   AF-A0A7S3P4A8-F1
#
_cell.length_a   1.000
_cell.length_b   1.000
_cell.length_c   1.000
_cell.angle_alpha   90.00
_cell.angle_beta   90.00
_cell.angle_gamma   90.00
#
_symmetry.space_group_name_H-M   'P 1'
#
loop_
_entity.id
_entity.type
_entity.pdbx_description
1 polymer ?
#
loop_
_entity_poly.entity_id
_entity_poly.type
_entity_poly.pdbx_seq_one_letter_code
_entity_poly.pdbx_strand_id
1 'polypeptide(L)'
;SGQQHTPLWYCTLTLTAMRFSSRTAFHTPLTISSSIRLLQTTTSPSVYSVSMKRTFASLTDDTGTNMSNEQANLTTQIDAAFACLGRDIRREYDEAVLMAPDLVANETKLIDFLRTEDMNVWKAAARFCLYWKYRRQIFGVDRWLRKMTQTGHGALSSDDVAMLRTGYTALVVQPCGSTLAVIDLSRLSVFANDANTRIIFYLATVATNERSQTEGIDILHCVSGAPLPLVDTDPEGWNMIRQALPMKVKQILVAQAYDPWKDALLDSLSYQVTRTAAFKTKRNPNRIQGTSVKSVIDGLEARGIGQQFVPQSLGGWYDYSVFANWTRMRLSVEDIMGSVPVAHNAMFGRMGGPLQDRLPIHDCTPSTRANKGVSVSPRPRQLRLMATPHGQGKRPRIAVNISQVSNPGALELVQQRTELEQQNQAFREENQRLERLLALVRMFVPP
;
A
#
# COMPACT_ATOMS: atom_id res chain seq x y z
N SER A 1 72.88 -12.80 -9.31
CA SER A 1 72.23 -11.78 -8.45
C SER A 1 70.74 -12.08 -8.42
N GLY A 2 70.31 -12.92 -7.48
CA GLY A 2 68.91 -13.31 -7.32
C GLY A 2 68.35 -12.73 -6.04
N GLN A 3 67.13 -12.18 -6.11
CA GLN A 3 66.36 -11.88 -4.92
C GLN A 3 64.90 -12.30 -5.11
N GLN A 4 64.39 -12.87 -4.03
CA GLN A 4 63.20 -13.70 -3.93
C GLN A 4 61.94 -12.87 -3.73
N HIS A 5 60.83 -13.36 -4.29
CA HIS A 5 59.48 -12.92 -3.95
C HIS A 5 58.99 -13.64 -2.68
N THR A 6 58.35 -12.91 -1.77
CA THR A 6 57.54 -13.46 -0.67
C THR A 6 56.07 -13.05 -0.86
N PRO A 7 55.08 -13.94 -0.59
CA PRO A 7 53.66 -13.60 -0.64
C PRO A 7 53.10 -13.31 0.76
N LEU A 8 52.29 -12.25 0.88
CA LEU A 8 51.50 -11.93 2.07
C LEU A 8 50.12 -12.58 1.96
N TRP A 9 49.82 -13.51 2.87
CA TRP A 9 48.49 -14.04 3.15
C TRP A 9 47.85 -13.19 4.26
N TYR A 10 46.61 -12.72 4.07
CA TYR A 10 45.79 -12.18 5.15
C TYR A 10 44.71 -13.20 5.54
N CYS A 11 44.83 -13.74 6.75
CA CYS A 11 43.76 -14.47 7.44
C CYS A 11 42.79 -13.49 8.08
N THR A 12 41.50 -13.64 7.81
CA THR A 12 40.41 -12.90 8.45
C THR A 12 40.01 -13.61 9.75
N LEU A 13 40.05 -12.90 10.88
CA LEU A 13 39.74 -13.42 12.21
C LEU A 13 38.33 -12.96 12.62
N THR A 14 37.42 -13.91 12.78
CA THR A 14 36.01 -13.69 13.14
C THR A 14 35.91 -13.50 14.66
N LEU A 15 35.44 -12.32 15.10
CA LEU A 15 35.24 -12.00 16.52
C LEU A 15 33.75 -12.19 16.89
N THR A 16 33.48 -13.29 17.58
CA THR A 16 32.19 -13.61 18.21
C THR A 16 32.06 -12.82 19.51
N ALA A 17 31.15 -11.86 19.57
CA ALA A 17 30.83 -11.14 20.79
C ALA A 17 29.80 -11.91 21.63
N MET A 18 30.28 -12.65 22.63
CA MET A 18 29.51 -12.97 23.83
C MET A 18 29.46 -11.74 24.72
N ARG A 19 28.30 -11.36 25.26
CA ARG A 19 28.22 -10.41 26.38
C ARG A 19 27.64 -11.06 27.63
N PHE A 20 28.41 -10.83 28.68
CA PHE A 20 28.36 -11.35 30.02
C PHE A 20 27.18 -10.82 30.84
N SER A 21 26.71 -11.72 31.69
CA SER A 21 25.96 -11.50 32.92
C SER A 21 26.66 -10.47 33.83
N SER A 22 25.88 -9.55 34.41
CA SER A 22 26.24 -8.93 35.68
C SER A 22 25.01 -8.90 36.60
N ARG A 23 25.11 -9.71 37.66
CA ARG A 23 24.27 -9.65 38.86
C ARG A 23 24.72 -8.44 39.69
N THR A 24 23.79 -7.63 40.14
CA THR A 24 23.91 -6.91 41.41
C THR A 24 22.65 -7.17 42.22
N ALA A 25 22.85 -7.67 43.43
CA ALA A 25 21.82 -8.03 44.38
C ALA A 25 21.54 -6.84 45.31
N PHE A 26 20.26 -6.56 45.54
CA PHE A 26 19.80 -5.90 46.76
C PHE A 26 18.56 -6.64 47.26
N HIS A 27 18.71 -7.28 48.42
CA HIS A 27 17.64 -7.90 49.18
C HIS A 27 16.97 -6.83 50.05
N THR A 28 15.64 -6.67 49.94
CA THR A 28 14.75 -6.34 51.06
C THR A 28 13.40 -7.01 50.79
N PRO A 29 12.85 -7.84 51.71
CA PRO A 29 11.54 -8.45 51.54
C PRO A 29 10.47 -7.57 52.20
N LEU A 30 9.49 -7.11 51.43
CA LEU A 30 8.21 -6.61 51.96
C LEU A 30 7.14 -7.66 51.69
N THR A 31 6.75 -8.36 52.75
CA THR A 31 5.64 -9.29 52.80
C THR A 31 4.33 -8.49 52.78
N ILE A 32 3.57 -8.55 51.69
CA ILE A 32 2.16 -8.13 51.67
C ILE A 32 1.31 -9.35 51.37
N SER A 33 0.65 -9.82 52.43
CA SER A 33 -0.41 -10.82 52.41
C SER A 33 -1.61 -10.26 51.63
N SER A 34 -2.05 -10.96 50.59
CA SER A 34 -3.30 -10.68 49.89
C SER A 34 -4.04 -12.00 49.66
N SER A 35 -5.01 -12.26 50.53
CA SER A 35 -5.94 -13.39 50.40
C SER A 35 -6.89 -13.15 49.23
N ILE A 36 -6.66 -13.82 48.10
CA ILE A 36 -7.63 -13.88 46.99
C ILE A 36 -8.46 -15.16 47.16
N ARG A 37 -9.71 -15.01 47.59
CA ARG A 37 -10.73 -16.07 47.49
C ARG A 37 -11.17 -16.16 46.03
N LEU A 38 -10.76 -17.23 45.36
CA LEU A 38 -11.30 -17.65 44.06
C LEU A 38 -12.66 -18.32 44.30
N LEU A 39 -13.75 -17.60 44.03
CA LEU A 39 -15.06 -18.19 43.79
C LEU A 39 -15.04 -18.81 42.38
N GLN A 40 -14.89 -20.13 42.32
CA GLN A 40 -15.13 -20.89 41.09
C GLN A 40 -16.62 -20.87 40.79
N THR A 41 -17.04 -20.08 39.81
CA THR A 41 -18.33 -20.22 39.16
C THR A 41 -18.14 -21.07 37.91
N THR A 42 -18.54 -22.34 38.02
CA THR A 42 -18.61 -23.30 36.92
C THR A 42 -19.84 -23.01 36.07
N THR A 43 -19.78 -21.99 35.22
CA THR A 43 -20.72 -21.84 34.10
C THR A 43 -20.03 -22.28 32.82
N SER A 44 -20.39 -23.48 32.38
CA SER A 44 -20.04 -24.03 31.07
C SER A 44 -20.53 -23.07 29.98
N PRO A 45 -19.66 -22.54 29.10
CA PRO A 45 -20.12 -21.72 28.00
C PRO A 45 -20.79 -22.63 26.97
N SER A 46 -22.12 -22.53 26.85
CA SER A 46 -22.85 -23.08 25.72
C SER A 46 -22.30 -22.44 24.45
N VAL A 47 -21.58 -23.22 23.65
CA VAL A 47 -21.08 -22.79 22.35
C VAL A 47 -22.30 -22.62 21.45
N TYR A 48 -22.76 -21.38 21.30
CA TYR A 48 -23.68 -21.01 20.24
C TYR A 48 -22.95 -21.20 18.91
N SER A 49 -23.16 -22.36 18.27
CA SER A 49 -22.83 -22.54 16.86
C SER A 49 -23.81 -21.70 16.06
N VAL A 50 -23.48 -20.43 15.85
CA VAL A 50 -24.17 -19.61 14.87
C VAL A 50 -23.85 -20.23 13.51
N SER A 51 -24.73 -21.12 13.05
CA SER A 51 -24.73 -21.62 11.68
C SER A 51 -25.20 -20.48 10.78
N MET A 52 -24.30 -19.51 10.53
CA MET A 52 -24.47 -18.65 9.38
C MET A 52 -24.39 -19.55 8.16
N LYS A 53 -25.47 -19.58 7.37
CA LYS A 53 -25.41 -20.03 5.99
C LYS A 53 -24.35 -19.15 5.31
N ARG A 54 -23.12 -19.65 5.21
CA ARG A 54 -22.03 -18.96 4.52
C ARG A 54 -22.43 -18.89 3.07
N THR A 55 -22.95 -17.73 2.68
CA THR A 55 -23.50 -17.54 1.35
C THR A 55 -22.34 -17.56 0.37
N PHE A 56 -22.09 -18.72 -0.25
CA PHE A 56 -21.42 -18.77 -1.54
C PHE A 56 -22.33 -18.07 -2.56
N ALA A 57 -22.26 -16.74 -2.58
CA ALA A 57 -23.00 -15.97 -3.57
C ALA A 57 -22.44 -16.29 -4.95
N SER A 58 -23.23 -17.06 -5.72
CA SER A 58 -23.15 -17.21 -7.18
C SER A 58 -21.86 -17.82 -7.74
N LEU A 59 -21.75 -19.16 -7.66
CA LEU A 59 -20.97 -19.96 -8.62
C LEU A 59 -21.87 -20.64 -9.66
N THR A 60 -23.14 -20.22 -9.81
CA THR A 60 -24.09 -20.87 -10.73
C THR A 60 -23.86 -20.43 -12.16
N ASP A 61 -23.03 -21.15 -12.89
CA ASP A 61 -23.09 -21.21 -14.35
C ASP A 61 -24.20 -22.19 -14.76
N ASP A 62 -24.91 -21.91 -15.86
CA ASP A 62 -26.16 -22.55 -16.33
C ASP A 62 -26.07 -24.07 -16.67
N THR A 63 -25.00 -24.77 -16.30
CA THR A 63 -24.81 -26.24 -16.50
C THR A 63 -25.32 -27.06 -15.30
N GLY A 64 -26.48 -26.64 -14.77
CA GLY A 64 -26.93 -26.74 -13.38
C GLY A 64 -27.26 -28.10 -12.74
N THR A 65 -26.47 -29.17 -12.90
CA THR A 65 -26.67 -30.36 -12.03
C THR A 65 -25.41 -30.93 -11.37
N ASN A 66 -24.24 -30.86 -12.00
CA ASN A 66 -23.03 -31.43 -11.41
C ASN A 66 -22.30 -30.48 -10.45
N MET A 67 -22.42 -29.16 -10.65
CA MET A 67 -21.75 -28.17 -9.80
C MET A 67 -22.29 -28.09 -8.37
N SER A 68 -23.57 -28.44 -8.16
CA SER A 68 -24.19 -28.34 -6.84
C SER A 68 -23.56 -29.29 -5.82
N ASN A 69 -23.17 -30.50 -6.23
CA ASN A 69 -22.57 -31.49 -5.33
C ASN A 69 -21.13 -31.11 -4.96
N GLU A 70 -20.34 -30.64 -5.92
CA GLU A 70 -18.96 -30.19 -5.68
C GLU A 70 -18.94 -28.95 -4.78
N GLN A 71 -19.85 -28.00 -5.00
CA GLN A 71 -19.97 -26.80 -4.17
C GLN A 71 -20.41 -27.12 -2.74
N ALA A 72 -21.33 -28.08 -2.55
CA ALA A 72 -21.73 -28.54 -1.22
C ALA A 72 -20.57 -29.24 -0.47
N ASN A 73 -19.81 -30.07 -1.18
CA ASN A 73 -18.61 -30.72 -0.62
C ASN A 73 -17.54 -29.69 -0.22
N LEU A 74 -17.25 -28.73 -1.10
CA LEU A 74 -16.29 -27.66 -0.84
C LEU A 74 -16.71 -26.80 0.36
N THR A 75 -17.99 -26.46 0.47
CA THR A 75 -18.55 -25.74 1.62
C THR A 75 -18.33 -26.50 2.93
N THR A 76 -18.61 -27.81 2.92
CA THR A 76 -18.42 -28.70 4.09
C THR A 76 -16.95 -28.77 4.51
N GLN A 77 -16.03 -28.91 3.55
CA GLN A 77 -14.59 -28.94 3.82
C GLN A 77 -14.09 -27.62 4.39
N ILE A 78 -14.63 -26.50 3.90
CA ILE A 78 -14.29 -25.16 4.39
C ILE A 78 -14.76 -25.00 5.84
N ASP A 79 -16.00 -25.39 6.14
CA ASP A 79 -16.53 -25.35 7.51
C ASP A 79 -15.67 -26.18 8.47
N ALA A 80 -15.27 -27.38 8.06
CA ALA A 80 -14.33 -28.20 8.82
C ALA A 80 -12.97 -27.51 9.01
N ALA A 81 -12.42 -26.89 7.95
CA ALA A 81 -11.16 -26.17 8.04
C ALA A 81 -11.23 -24.99 9.02
N PHE A 82 -12.27 -24.17 8.94
CA PHE A 82 -12.48 -23.07 9.89
C PHE A 82 -12.63 -23.56 11.33
N ALA A 83 -13.34 -24.68 11.56
CA ALA A 83 -13.54 -25.25 12.89
C ALA A 83 -12.21 -25.68 13.55
N CYS A 84 -11.28 -26.20 12.74
CA CYS A 84 -9.98 -26.68 13.19
C CYS A 84 -8.89 -25.60 13.31
N LEU A 85 -9.12 -24.37 12.82
CA LEU A 85 -8.19 -23.27 13.03
C LEU A 85 -8.17 -22.83 14.50
N GLY A 86 -6.98 -22.50 14.99
CA GLY A 86 -6.77 -21.93 16.32
C GLY A 86 -7.53 -20.61 16.51
N ARG A 87 -7.98 -20.37 17.74
CA ARG A 87 -8.72 -19.15 18.10
C ARG A 87 -7.91 -17.89 17.83
N ASP A 88 -6.59 -17.95 17.96
CA ASP A 88 -5.63 -16.86 17.73
C ASP A 88 -5.54 -16.40 16.27
N ILE A 89 -5.94 -17.25 15.33
CA ILE A 89 -6.01 -16.93 13.90
C ILE A 89 -7.43 -16.50 13.54
N ARG A 90 -8.46 -17.17 14.08
CA ARG A 90 -9.86 -16.98 13.69
C ARG A 90 -10.57 -15.83 14.40
N ARG A 91 -10.09 -15.38 15.57
CA ARG A 91 -10.78 -14.42 16.45
C ARG A 91 -11.31 -13.18 15.72
N GLU A 92 -10.47 -12.49 14.94
CA GLU A 92 -10.86 -11.25 14.26
C GLU A 92 -11.86 -11.50 13.12
N TYR A 93 -11.79 -12.66 12.48
CA TYR A 93 -12.81 -13.08 11.51
C TYR A 93 -14.15 -13.36 12.20
N ASP A 94 -14.16 -14.11 13.30
CA ASP A 94 -15.39 -14.40 14.07
C ASP A 94 -16.05 -13.09 14.56
N GLU A 95 -15.24 -12.12 15.00
CA GLU A 95 -15.71 -10.78 15.39
C GLU A 95 -16.27 -9.99 14.20
N ALA A 96 -15.61 -10.01 13.04
CA ALA A 96 -16.09 -9.36 11.83
C ALA A 96 -17.42 -9.94 11.34
N VAL A 97 -17.56 -11.27 11.37
CA VAL A 97 -18.80 -11.98 11.03
C VAL A 97 -19.93 -11.56 11.96
N LEU A 98 -19.65 -11.43 13.26
CA LEU A 98 -20.65 -11.00 14.24
C LEU A 98 -21.06 -9.54 14.08
N MET A 99 -20.08 -8.64 13.89
CA MET A 99 -20.31 -7.19 13.92
C MET A 99 -20.67 -6.58 12.56
N ALA A 100 -20.18 -7.15 11.46
CA ALA A 100 -20.34 -6.61 10.11
C ALA A 100 -20.49 -7.74 9.06
N PRO A 101 -21.51 -8.62 9.19
CA PRO A 101 -21.68 -9.76 8.28
C PRO A 101 -21.78 -9.36 6.80
N ASP A 102 -22.46 -8.24 6.51
CA ASP A 102 -22.59 -7.73 5.15
C ASP A 102 -21.24 -7.29 4.56
N LEU A 103 -20.34 -6.75 5.39
CA LEU A 103 -19.00 -6.39 4.94
C LEU A 103 -18.21 -7.65 4.60
N VAL A 104 -18.25 -8.66 5.47
CA VAL A 104 -17.55 -9.94 5.26
C VAL A 104 -18.02 -10.61 3.98
N ALA A 105 -19.34 -10.65 3.74
CA ALA A 105 -19.92 -11.29 2.56
C ALA A 105 -19.57 -10.56 1.24
N ASN A 106 -19.45 -9.23 1.26
CA ASN A 106 -19.32 -8.43 0.04
C ASN A 106 -17.86 -8.05 -0.32
N GLU A 107 -16.97 -7.92 0.67
CA GLU A 107 -15.63 -7.39 0.42
C GLU A 107 -14.63 -8.45 -0.06
N THR A 108 -14.67 -9.64 0.52
CA THR A 108 -13.73 -10.72 0.18
C THR A 108 -14.46 -12.03 -0.07
N LYS A 109 -14.22 -12.64 -1.24
CA LYS A 109 -14.85 -13.92 -1.58
C LYS A 109 -13.86 -15.04 -1.28
N LEU A 110 -14.33 -16.08 -0.61
CA LEU A 110 -13.47 -17.21 -0.25
C LEU A 110 -12.85 -17.93 -1.46
N ILE A 111 -13.53 -17.90 -2.62
CA ILE A 111 -13.00 -18.46 -3.87
C ILE A 111 -11.70 -17.79 -4.32
N ASP A 112 -11.51 -16.50 -4.01
CA ASP A 112 -10.29 -15.77 -4.36
C ASP A 112 -9.07 -16.34 -3.63
N PHE A 113 -9.28 -16.76 -2.37
CA PHE A 113 -8.27 -17.37 -1.52
C PHE A 113 -7.99 -18.81 -1.92
N LEU A 114 -9.03 -19.56 -2.30
CA LEU A 114 -8.88 -20.92 -2.84
C LEU A 114 -8.00 -20.92 -4.09
N ARG A 115 -8.29 -20.03 -5.06
CA ARG A 115 -7.48 -19.89 -6.29
C ARG A 115 -6.04 -19.52 -5.98
N THR A 116 -5.84 -18.64 -5.00
CA THR A 116 -4.49 -18.22 -4.55
C THR A 116 -3.71 -19.36 -3.89
N GLU A 117 -4.39 -20.28 -3.22
CA GLU A 117 -3.79 -21.42 -2.49
C GLU A 117 -3.90 -22.74 -3.27
N ASP A 118 -4.02 -22.68 -4.59
CA ASP A 118 -4.08 -23.85 -5.48
C ASP A 118 -5.17 -24.84 -5.05
N MET A 119 -6.35 -24.31 -4.69
CA MET A 119 -7.52 -25.01 -4.18
C MET A 119 -7.31 -25.75 -2.85
N ASN A 120 -6.23 -25.45 -2.11
CA ASN A 120 -6.01 -26.00 -0.77
C ASN A 120 -6.93 -25.30 0.26
N VAL A 121 -8.00 -26.00 0.64
CA VAL A 121 -9.04 -25.50 1.55
C VAL A 121 -8.48 -25.00 2.89
N TRP A 122 -7.55 -25.74 3.47
CA TRP A 122 -6.96 -25.42 4.78
C TRP A 122 -6.12 -24.16 4.75
N LYS A 123 -5.26 -24.02 3.75
CA LYS A 123 -4.44 -22.81 3.56
C LYS A 123 -5.31 -21.61 3.21
N ALA A 124 -6.32 -21.80 2.35
CA ALA A 124 -7.26 -20.75 1.97
C ALA A 124 -8.04 -20.22 3.18
N ALA A 125 -8.59 -21.11 4.02
CA ALA A 125 -9.28 -20.73 5.25
C ALA A 125 -8.35 -20.00 6.22
N ALA A 126 -7.11 -20.48 6.40
CA ALA A 126 -6.12 -19.80 7.23
C ALA A 126 -5.80 -18.39 6.71
N ARG A 127 -5.53 -18.26 5.39
CA ARG A 127 -5.28 -16.97 4.73
C ARG A 127 -6.47 -16.02 4.86
N PHE A 128 -7.69 -16.53 4.74
CA PHE A 128 -8.92 -15.75 4.90
C PHE A 128 -9.09 -15.21 6.33
N CYS A 129 -8.79 -16.01 7.35
CA CYS A 129 -8.76 -15.51 8.73
C CYS A 129 -7.65 -14.46 8.94
N LEU A 130 -6.46 -14.69 8.38
CA LEU A 130 -5.35 -13.74 8.45
C LEU A 130 -5.68 -12.41 7.77
N TYR A 131 -6.50 -12.40 6.72
CA TYR A 131 -7.02 -11.17 6.12
C TYR A 131 -7.67 -10.26 7.17
N TRP A 132 -8.62 -10.79 7.95
CA TRP A 132 -9.34 -10.00 8.97
C TRP A 132 -8.44 -9.61 10.14
N LYS A 133 -7.55 -10.51 10.57
CA LYS A 133 -6.55 -10.23 11.59
C LYS A 133 -5.65 -9.06 11.21
N TYR A 134 -5.02 -9.13 10.03
CA TYR A 134 -4.11 -8.08 9.57
C TYR A 134 -4.85 -6.82 9.15
N ARG A 135 -6.07 -6.92 8.64
CA ARG A 135 -6.92 -5.74 8.43
C ARG A 135 -7.14 -4.97 9.73
N ARG A 136 -7.45 -5.65 10.84
CA ARG A 136 -7.56 -5.00 12.15
C ARG A 136 -6.25 -4.34 12.58
N GLN A 137 -5.12 -5.02 12.40
CA GLN A 137 -3.81 -4.49 12.75
C GLN A 137 -3.43 -3.25 11.93
N ILE A 138 -3.67 -3.27 10.61
CA ILE A 138 -3.27 -2.23 9.66
C ILE A 138 -4.17 -0.98 9.76
N PHE A 139 -5.48 -1.15 9.95
CA PHE A 139 -6.45 -0.05 9.99
C PHE A 139 -6.82 0.40 11.40
N GLY A 140 -6.38 -0.31 12.42
CA GLY A 140 -6.71 -0.03 13.81
C GLY A 140 -8.16 -0.38 14.17
N VAL A 141 -8.46 -0.31 15.47
CA VAL A 141 -9.73 -0.76 16.06
C VAL A 141 -10.95 0.02 15.54
N ASP A 142 -10.77 1.29 15.16
CA ASP A 142 -11.88 2.18 14.80
C ASP A 142 -12.31 2.11 13.33
N ARG A 143 -11.44 1.60 12.45
CA ARG A 143 -11.63 1.66 10.99
C ARG A 143 -11.64 0.32 10.28
N TRP A 144 -11.15 -0.75 10.90
CA TRP A 144 -11.01 -2.05 10.23
C TRP A 144 -12.34 -2.69 9.79
N LEU A 145 -13.47 -2.42 10.46
CA LEU A 145 -14.80 -2.86 10.04
C LEU A 145 -15.53 -1.86 9.14
N ARG A 146 -14.84 -0.85 8.62
CA ARG A 146 -15.40 0.05 7.61
C ARG A 146 -15.13 -0.48 6.21
N LYS A 147 -16.01 -0.13 5.27
CA LYS A 147 -15.82 -0.43 3.84
C LYS A 147 -14.50 0.16 3.35
N MET A 148 -13.75 -0.63 2.59
CA MET A 148 -12.51 -0.17 1.96
C MET A 148 -12.82 0.71 0.74
N THR A 149 -12.80 2.04 0.93
CA THR A 149 -13.15 3.03 -0.12
C THR A 149 -12.20 4.22 -0.10
N GLN A 150 -12.11 4.94 -1.21
CA GLN A 150 -11.31 6.17 -1.40
C GLN A 150 -12.03 7.44 -0.91
N THR A 151 -13.14 7.29 -0.18
CA THR A 151 -13.92 8.43 0.33
C THR A 151 -13.24 9.17 1.47
N GLY A 152 -12.29 8.52 2.16
CA GLY A 152 -11.62 9.03 3.37
C GLY A 152 -12.43 8.82 4.67
N HIS A 153 -13.70 8.41 4.54
CA HIS A 153 -14.59 8.11 5.66
C HIS A 153 -14.66 6.61 6.00
N GLY A 154 -14.19 5.76 5.08
CA GLY A 154 -14.11 4.31 5.23
C GLY A 154 -12.89 3.85 6.02
N ALA A 155 -12.37 2.67 5.64
CA ALA A 155 -11.15 2.13 6.23
C ALA A 155 -9.94 3.04 5.98
N LEU A 156 -9.80 3.60 4.76
CA LEU A 156 -8.81 4.62 4.45
C LEU A 156 -9.21 5.97 5.05
N SER A 157 -8.23 6.67 5.63
CA SER A 157 -8.34 8.05 6.08
C SER A 157 -8.21 9.05 4.93
N SER A 158 -8.52 10.33 5.19
CA SER A 158 -8.28 11.42 4.25
C SER A 158 -6.82 11.50 3.81
N ASP A 159 -5.90 11.23 4.73
CA ASP A 159 -4.47 11.33 4.50
C ASP A 159 -3.97 10.15 3.66
N ASP A 160 -4.49 8.94 3.91
CA ASP A 160 -4.23 7.78 3.06
C ASP A 160 -4.75 8.03 1.63
N VAL A 161 -5.93 8.63 1.48
CA VAL A 161 -6.50 8.98 0.17
C VAL A 161 -5.70 10.06 -0.53
N ALA A 162 -5.23 11.08 0.20
CA ALA A 162 -4.36 12.12 -0.35
C ALA A 162 -3.05 11.51 -0.86
N MET A 163 -2.45 10.58 -0.11
CA MET A 163 -1.25 9.87 -0.51
C MET A 163 -1.49 8.93 -1.70
N LEU A 164 -2.60 8.18 -1.71
CA LEU A 164 -3.01 7.36 -2.87
C LEU A 164 -3.07 8.20 -4.15
N ARG A 165 -3.66 9.41 -4.07
CA ARG A 165 -3.81 10.32 -5.22
C ARG A 165 -2.50 10.84 -5.80
N THR A 166 -1.39 10.72 -5.09
CA THR A 166 -0.07 11.08 -5.64
C THR A 166 0.34 10.14 -6.79
N GLY A 167 -0.22 8.94 -6.85
CA GLY A 167 0.20 7.89 -7.77
C GLY A 167 1.52 7.23 -7.36
N TYR A 168 1.97 7.41 -6.11
CA TYR A 168 3.13 6.72 -5.57
C TYR A 168 3.08 5.21 -5.79
N THR A 169 1.94 4.59 -5.49
CA THR A 169 1.63 3.23 -5.89
C THR A 169 0.48 3.26 -6.88
N ALA A 170 0.73 2.83 -8.10
CA ALA A 170 -0.25 2.78 -9.19
C ALA A 170 -0.45 1.35 -9.68
N LEU A 171 -1.65 1.04 -10.15
CA LEU A 171 -1.98 -0.23 -10.78
C LEU A 171 -2.11 -0.03 -12.29
N VAL A 172 -1.46 -0.90 -13.05
CA VAL A 172 -1.52 -0.93 -14.51
C VAL A 172 -1.99 -2.31 -14.93
N VAL A 173 -3.13 -2.39 -15.62
CA VAL A 173 -3.64 -3.63 -16.18
C VAL A 173 -3.15 -3.76 -17.61
N GLN A 174 -2.41 -4.82 -17.91
CA GLN A 174 -1.91 -5.11 -19.24
C GLN A 174 -3.02 -5.74 -20.12
N PRO A 175 -2.93 -5.69 -21.46
CA PRO A 175 -3.92 -6.28 -22.38
C PRO A 175 -4.16 -7.76 -22.15
N CYS A 176 -3.14 -8.49 -21.68
CA CYS A 176 -3.28 -9.90 -21.33
C CYS A 176 -4.09 -10.10 -20.04
N GLY A 177 -4.40 -9.04 -19.28
CA GLY A 177 -5.07 -9.10 -17.99
C GLY A 177 -4.11 -9.26 -16.80
N SER A 178 -2.80 -9.36 -17.03
CA SER A 178 -1.84 -9.30 -15.93
C SER A 178 -1.85 -7.92 -15.29
N THR A 179 -1.57 -7.87 -14.00
CA THR A 179 -1.51 -6.61 -13.23
C THR A 179 -0.07 -6.30 -12.89
N LEU A 180 0.34 -5.07 -13.21
CA LEU A 180 1.61 -4.48 -12.83
C LEU A 180 1.36 -3.43 -11.75
N ALA A 181 1.94 -3.62 -10.56
CA ALA A 181 1.99 -2.59 -9.52
C ALA A 181 3.25 -1.75 -9.73
N VAL A 182 3.09 -0.45 -9.97
CA VAL A 182 4.18 0.50 -10.13
C VAL A 182 4.36 1.27 -8.84
N ILE A 183 5.56 1.25 -8.27
CA ILE A 183 5.93 1.95 -7.04
C ILE A 183 7.01 2.98 -7.39
N ASP A 184 6.64 4.26 -7.42
CA ASP A 184 7.51 5.36 -7.86
C ASP A 184 7.73 6.37 -6.74
N LEU A 185 8.84 6.20 -6.04
CA LEU A 185 9.21 6.99 -4.86
C LEU A 185 9.34 8.49 -5.13
N SER A 186 9.60 8.90 -6.39
CA SER A 186 9.68 10.32 -6.75
C SER A 186 8.34 11.06 -6.61
N ARG A 187 7.23 10.32 -6.52
CA ARG A 187 5.88 10.85 -6.38
C ARG A 187 5.51 11.17 -4.93
N LEU A 188 6.34 10.78 -3.97
CA LEU A 188 6.15 11.09 -2.55
C LEU A 188 6.69 12.49 -2.25
N SER A 189 5.82 13.37 -1.76
CA SER A 189 6.22 14.67 -1.19
C SER A 189 6.46 14.60 0.32
N VAL A 190 5.99 13.54 0.98
CA VAL A 190 6.08 13.30 2.43
C VAL A 190 6.37 11.81 2.66
N PHE A 191 7.04 11.49 3.77
CA PHE A 191 7.25 10.11 4.19
C PHE A 191 5.92 9.35 4.29
N ALA A 192 5.90 8.13 3.74
CA ALA A 192 4.68 7.38 3.58
C ALA A 192 4.13 6.76 4.88
N ASN A 193 4.94 6.68 5.94
CA ASN A 193 4.63 6.01 7.22
C ASN A 193 3.82 4.70 6.99
N ASP A 194 2.92 4.35 7.92
CA ASP A 194 2.02 3.20 7.79
C ASP A 194 0.96 3.37 6.69
N ALA A 195 0.81 4.56 6.11
CA ALA A 195 -0.17 4.81 5.06
C ALA A 195 0.15 4.01 3.80
N ASN A 196 1.43 3.73 3.54
CA ASN A 196 1.83 2.85 2.44
C ASN A 196 1.19 1.46 2.55
N THR A 197 1.30 0.82 3.72
CA THR A 197 0.75 -0.51 3.97
C THR A 197 -0.78 -0.51 3.81
N ARG A 198 -1.48 0.53 4.30
CA ARG A 198 -2.93 0.71 4.09
C ARG A 198 -3.31 0.88 2.62
N ILE A 199 -2.55 1.68 1.87
CA ILE A 199 -2.78 1.93 0.44
C ILE A 199 -2.55 0.66 -0.38
N ILE A 200 -1.46 -0.08 -0.13
CA ILE A 200 -1.20 -1.34 -0.82
C ILE A 200 -2.29 -2.35 -0.49
N PHE A 201 -2.74 -2.43 0.77
CA PHE A 201 -3.84 -3.31 1.15
C PHE A 201 -5.12 -2.98 0.37
N TYR A 202 -5.46 -1.69 0.26
CA TYR A 202 -6.59 -1.25 -0.57
C TYR A 202 -6.40 -1.59 -2.05
N LEU A 203 -5.30 -1.18 -2.66
CA LEU A 203 -5.03 -1.42 -4.07
C LEU A 203 -5.06 -2.90 -4.39
N ALA A 204 -4.51 -3.74 -3.52
CA ALA A 204 -4.59 -5.19 -3.63
C ALA A 204 -6.04 -5.69 -3.68
N THR A 205 -6.90 -5.25 -2.76
CA THR A 205 -8.32 -5.67 -2.76
C THR A 205 -9.07 -5.27 -4.03
N VAL A 206 -8.67 -4.17 -4.69
CA VAL A 206 -9.31 -3.71 -5.93
C VAL A 206 -8.65 -4.31 -7.18
N ALA A 207 -7.35 -4.60 -7.12
CA ALA A 207 -6.56 -5.18 -8.20
C ALA A 207 -6.85 -6.67 -8.42
N THR A 208 -7.24 -7.37 -7.35
CA THR A 208 -7.41 -8.81 -7.38
C THR A 208 -8.42 -9.23 -8.44
N ASN A 209 -7.92 -9.98 -9.41
CA ASN A 209 -8.66 -10.70 -10.43
C ASN A 209 -8.17 -12.15 -10.49
N GLU A 210 -8.89 -13.00 -11.23
CA GLU A 210 -8.57 -14.43 -11.34
C GLU A 210 -7.12 -14.68 -11.78
N ARG A 211 -6.62 -13.91 -12.75
CA ARG A 211 -5.23 -14.05 -13.23
C ARG A 211 -4.21 -13.67 -12.17
N SER A 212 -4.45 -12.61 -11.41
CA SER A 212 -3.58 -12.21 -10.30
C SER A 212 -3.56 -13.21 -9.13
N GLN A 213 -4.61 -14.01 -8.98
CA GLN A 213 -4.70 -15.07 -7.96
C GLN A 213 -3.90 -16.31 -8.38
N THR A 214 -3.97 -16.67 -9.66
CA THR A 214 -3.35 -17.90 -10.19
C THR A 214 -1.91 -17.69 -10.64
N GLU A 215 -1.65 -16.65 -11.43
CA GLU A 215 -0.34 -16.33 -12.02
C GLU A 215 0.47 -15.31 -11.20
N GLY A 216 -0.22 -14.48 -10.42
CA GLY A 216 0.38 -13.41 -9.63
C GLY A 216 0.51 -12.07 -10.35
N ILE A 217 1.02 -11.08 -9.62
CA ILE A 217 1.27 -9.72 -10.09
C ILE A 217 2.77 -9.44 -10.24
N ASP A 218 3.10 -8.59 -11.21
CA ASP A 218 4.43 -8.02 -11.34
C ASP A 218 4.51 -6.74 -10.50
N ILE A 219 5.61 -6.52 -9.78
CA ILE A 219 5.85 -5.28 -9.01
C ILE A 219 7.07 -4.59 -9.60
N LEU A 220 6.94 -3.32 -9.99
CA LEU A 220 8.01 -2.49 -10.53
C LEU A 220 8.30 -1.32 -9.61
N HIS A 221 9.46 -1.32 -8.98
CA HIS A 221 9.99 -0.18 -8.24
C HIS A 221 10.78 0.73 -9.19
N CYS A 222 10.35 1.99 -9.30
CA CYS A 222 10.97 3.01 -10.14
C CYS A 222 11.93 3.89 -9.32
N VAL A 223 13.16 4.05 -9.82
CA VAL A 223 14.16 4.98 -9.26
C VAL A 223 14.37 6.13 -10.24
N SER A 224 13.63 7.22 -10.06
CA SER A 224 13.52 8.31 -11.05
C SER A 224 14.04 9.68 -10.58
N GLY A 225 14.61 9.81 -9.38
CA GLY A 225 15.13 11.09 -8.90
C GLY A 225 15.81 11.05 -7.53
N ALA A 226 16.42 12.16 -7.15
CA ALA A 226 17.02 12.44 -5.84
C ALA A 226 16.39 13.72 -5.24
N PRO A 227 16.43 13.93 -3.91
CA PRO A 227 16.99 13.05 -2.88
C PRO A 227 16.09 11.84 -2.61
N LEU A 228 16.71 10.74 -2.20
CA LEU A 228 15.98 9.59 -1.66
C LEU A 228 15.26 10.05 -0.39
N PRO A 229 13.92 10.00 -0.29
CA PRO A 229 13.35 9.77 1.02
C PRO A 229 13.99 8.48 1.56
N LEU A 230 14.39 8.47 2.84
CA LEU A 230 14.61 7.23 3.57
C LEU A 230 13.37 6.36 3.34
N VAL A 231 13.50 5.38 2.44
CA VAL A 231 12.43 4.43 2.18
C VAL A 231 12.36 3.61 3.45
N ASP A 232 11.42 3.94 4.32
CA ASP A 232 11.04 3.05 5.39
C ASP A 232 10.34 1.87 4.73
N THR A 233 11.14 0.89 4.32
CA THR A 233 10.60 -0.39 3.95
C THR A 233 10.04 -0.98 5.24
N ASP A 234 8.72 -1.06 5.32
CA ASP A 234 7.99 -1.77 6.37
C ASP A 234 7.94 -3.27 6.00
N PRO A 235 8.94 -4.09 6.37
CA PRO A 235 8.94 -5.51 6.05
C PRO A 235 7.78 -6.25 6.74
N GLU A 236 7.31 -5.74 7.88
CA GLU A 236 6.23 -6.36 8.62
C GLU A 236 4.92 -6.18 7.88
N GLY A 237 4.58 -4.95 7.47
CA GLY A 237 3.41 -4.64 6.67
C GLY A 237 3.38 -5.40 5.34
N TRP A 238 4.52 -5.48 4.64
CA TRP A 238 4.63 -6.29 3.42
C TRP A 238 4.37 -7.78 3.68
N ASN A 239 4.90 -8.31 4.78
CA ASN A 239 4.67 -9.70 5.14
C ASN A 239 3.21 -9.95 5.55
N MET A 240 2.55 -8.99 6.21
CA MET A 240 1.12 -9.03 6.51
C MET A 240 0.30 -9.06 5.22
N ILE A 241 0.51 -8.10 4.31
CA ILE A 241 -0.16 -8.00 3.00
C ILE A 241 -0.05 -9.32 2.24
N ARG A 242 1.16 -9.87 2.10
CA ARG A 242 1.41 -11.12 1.37
C ARG A 242 0.71 -12.33 1.99
N GLN A 243 0.56 -12.35 3.31
CA GLN A 243 -0.12 -13.43 4.04
C GLN A 243 -1.63 -13.26 4.15
N ALA A 244 -2.16 -12.05 4.00
CA ALA A 244 -3.59 -11.76 4.09
C ALA A 244 -4.28 -11.80 2.73
N LEU A 245 -3.64 -11.29 1.68
CA LEU A 245 -4.36 -10.96 0.46
C LEU A 245 -4.42 -12.14 -0.51
N PRO A 246 -5.54 -12.32 -1.23
CA PRO A 246 -5.70 -13.34 -2.26
C PRO A 246 -4.99 -12.92 -3.55
N MET A 247 -3.67 -12.83 -3.49
CA MET A 247 -2.81 -12.54 -4.62
C MET A 247 -1.46 -13.25 -4.47
N LYS A 248 -0.83 -13.54 -5.60
CA LYS A 248 0.56 -14.01 -5.66
C LYS A 248 1.45 -12.88 -6.16
N VAL A 249 2.70 -12.83 -5.71
CA VAL A 249 3.73 -11.96 -6.31
C VAL A 249 4.53 -12.82 -7.27
N LYS A 250 4.46 -12.51 -8.56
CA LYS A 250 5.14 -13.26 -9.64
C LYS A 250 6.62 -12.91 -9.69
N GLN A 251 6.93 -11.62 -9.71
CA GLN A 251 8.29 -11.08 -9.68
C GLN A 251 8.28 -9.65 -9.15
N ILE A 252 9.42 -9.25 -8.62
CA ILE A 252 9.71 -7.89 -8.20
C ILE A 252 10.88 -7.39 -9.04
N LEU A 253 10.70 -6.24 -9.67
CA LEU A 253 11.67 -5.58 -10.53
C LEU A 253 12.06 -4.26 -9.89
N VAL A 254 13.34 -3.92 -9.97
CA VAL A 254 13.84 -2.60 -9.60
C VAL A 254 14.51 -2.02 -10.82
N ALA A 255 13.95 -0.94 -11.34
CA ALA A 255 14.45 -0.26 -12.53
C ALA A 255 14.79 1.19 -12.22
N GLN A 256 15.94 1.63 -12.71
CA GLN A 256 16.42 2.98 -12.53
C GLN A 256 16.32 3.76 -13.84
N ALA A 257 15.82 4.99 -13.73
CA ALA A 257 15.91 5.97 -14.81
C ALA A 257 17.38 6.18 -15.12
N TYR A 258 17.74 6.11 -16.40
CA TYR A 258 19.13 6.25 -16.81
C TYR A 258 19.75 7.55 -16.24
N ASP A 259 20.71 7.38 -15.34
CA ASP A 259 21.52 8.45 -14.78
C ASP A 259 22.91 7.88 -14.47
N PRO A 260 23.95 8.31 -15.20
CA PRO A 260 25.29 7.70 -15.16
C PRO A 260 25.99 7.81 -13.80
N TRP A 261 25.44 8.54 -12.83
CA TRP A 261 26.06 8.79 -11.53
C TRP A 261 25.29 8.20 -10.34
N LYS A 262 24.24 7.41 -10.59
CA LYS A 262 23.30 6.98 -9.55
C LYS A 262 23.24 5.47 -9.31
N ASP A 263 24.24 4.71 -9.74
CA ASP A 263 24.28 3.24 -9.55
C ASP A 263 24.09 2.83 -8.08
N ALA A 264 24.67 3.60 -7.14
CA ALA A 264 24.53 3.37 -5.71
C ALA A 264 23.08 3.44 -5.20
N LEU A 265 22.21 4.23 -5.87
CA LEU A 265 20.78 4.29 -5.52
C LEU A 265 20.06 3.00 -5.90
N LEU A 266 20.38 2.45 -7.06
CA LEU A 266 19.82 1.19 -7.51
C LEU A 266 20.29 0.03 -6.62
N ASP A 267 21.55 0.04 -6.19
CA ASP A 267 22.06 -0.92 -5.21
C ASP A 267 21.33 -0.82 -3.87
N SER A 268 21.18 0.40 -3.34
CA SER A 268 20.50 0.64 -2.07
C SER A 268 19.04 0.17 -2.11
N LEU A 269 18.28 0.56 -3.14
CA LEU A 269 16.87 0.16 -3.24
C LEU A 269 16.73 -1.34 -3.54
N SER A 270 17.58 -1.91 -4.40
CA SER A 270 17.58 -3.35 -4.65
C SER A 270 17.85 -4.13 -3.37
N TYR A 271 18.79 -3.68 -2.53
CA TYR A 271 19.06 -4.28 -1.23
C TYR A 271 17.86 -4.18 -0.29
N GLN A 272 17.23 -3.01 -0.19
CA GLN A 272 16.04 -2.79 0.66
C GLN A 272 14.84 -3.65 0.21
N VAL A 273 14.57 -3.69 -1.09
CA VAL A 273 13.52 -4.55 -1.68
C VAL A 273 13.87 -6.01 -1.46
N THR A 274 15.13 -6.40 -1.60
CA THR A 274 15.59 -7.77 -1.30
C THR A 274 15.34 -8.10 0.16
N ARG A 275 15.73 -7.25 1.11
CA ARG A 275 15.49 -7.47 2.54
C ARG A 275 14.00 -7.61 2.86
N THR A 276 13.16 -6.84 2.19
CA THR A 276 11.69 -6.90 2.34
C THR A 276 11.11 -8.19 1.74
N ALA A 277 11.58 -8.62 0.57
CA ALA A 277 11.10 -9.80 -0.14
C ALA A 277 11.69 -11.13 0.37
N ALA A 278 12.95 -11.11 0.83
CA ALA A 278 13.76 -12.26 1.23
C ALA A 278 13.19 -13.03 2.43
N PHE A 279 12.18 -12.49 3.12
CA PHE A 279 11.50 -13.22 4.20
C PHE A 279 10.76 -14.47 3.71
N LYS A 280 10.62 -14.73 2.41
CA LYS A 280 10.18 -16.05 1.88
C LYS A 280 10.36 -16.29 0.38
N THR A 281 10.61 -15.28 -0.45
CA THR A 281 10.85 -15.53 -1.88
C THR A 281 12.31 -15.95 -2.07
N LYS A 282 12.56 -17.19 -2.51
CA LYS A 282 13.92 -17.67 -2.87
C LYS A 282 14.56 -16.88 -4.03
N ARG A 283 13.80 -15.97 -4.66
CA ARG A 283 14.24 -15.18 -5.81
C ARG A 283 14.59 -13.77 -5.34
N ASN A 284 15.82 -13.36 -5.61
CA ASN A 284 16.21 -11.96 -5.48
C ASN A 284 15.39 -11.11 -6.47
N PRO A 285 15.08 -9.85 -6.14
CA PRO A 285 14.51 -8.91 -7.08
C PRO A 285 15.36 -8.83 -8.35
N ASN A 286 14.72 -8.76 -9.51
CA ASN A 286 15.46 -8.58 -10.75
C ASN A 286 15.85 -7.11 -10.87
N ARG A 287 17.14 -6.84 -10.76
CA ARG A 287 17.71 -5.52 -11.01
C ARG A 287 17.76 -5.28 -12.52
N ILE A 288 17.24 -4.14 -12.96
CA ILE A 288 17.32 -3.68 -14.34
C ILE A 288 18.12 -2.38 -14.32
N GLN A 289 19.40 -2.51 -14.71
CA GLN A 289 20.31 -1.40 -14.90
C GLN A 289 20.60 -1.28 -16.39
N GLY A 290 20.40 -0.10 -16.96
CA GLY A 290 20.69 0.17 -18.36
C GLY A 290 21.73 1.26 -18.49
N THR A 291 22.60 1.14 -19.49
CA THR A 291 23.57 2.19 -19.89
C THR A 291 22.94 3.27 -20.77
N SER A 292 21.64 3.14 -21.05
CA SER A 292 20.81 4.09 -21.78
C SER A 292 19.34 3.83 -21.45
N VAL A 293 18.46 4.78 -21.77
CA VAL A 293 17.01 4.60 -21.67
C VAL A 293 16.54 3.36 -22.43
N LYS A 294 17.04 3.18 -23.67
CA LYS A 294 16.72 2.01 -24.50
C LYS A 294 17.07 0.70 -23.79
N SER A 295 18.25 0.61 -23.18
CA SER A 295 18.68 -0.58 -22.45
C SER A 295 17.80 -0.89 -21.23
N VAL A 296 17.25 0.12 -20.54
CA VAL A 296 16.29 -0.09 -19.45
C VAL A 296 14.98 -0.68 -19.99
N ILE A 297 14.47 -0.12 -21.09
CA ILE A 297 13.25 -0.62 -21.75
C ILE A 297 13.45 -2.04 -22.28
N ASP A 298 14.53 -2.32 -23.01
CA ASP A 298 14.84 -3.66 -23.53
C ASP A 298 14.91 -4.68 -22.38
N GLY A 299 15.47 -4.28 -21.22
CA GLY A 299 15.51 -5.10 -20.01
C GLY A 299 14.14 -5.38 -19.38
N LEU A 300 13.23 -4.40 -19.40
CA LEU A 300 11.85 -4.55 -18.92
C LEU A 300 11.01 -5.42 -19.87
N GLU A 301 11.17 -5.22 -21.18
CA GLU A 301 10.49 -5.99 -22.22
C GLU A 301 10.91 -7.46 -22.20
N ALA A 302 12.20 -7.73 -21.98
CA ALA A 302 12.71 -9.08 -21.78
C ALA A 302 12.06 -9.79 -20.57
N ARG A 303 11.44 -9.05 -19.64
CA ARG A 303 10.68 -9.58 -18.49
C ARG A 303 9.17 -9.51 -18.66
N GLY A 304 8.71 -9.20 -19.87
CA GLY A 304 7.31 -9.16 -20.24
C GLY A 304 6.59 -7.86 -19.88
N ILE A 305 7.32 -6.76 -19.62
CA ILE A 305 6.72 -5.44 -19.40
C ILE A 305 6.96 -4.59 -20.65
N GLY A 306 5.92 -4.42 -21.46
CA GLY A 306 5.97 -3.57 -22.65
C GLY A 306 6.17 -2.08 -22.31
N GLN A 307 6.87 -1.35 -23.17
CA GLN A 307 7.18 0.08 -22.99
C GLN A 307 5.95 0.96 -22.67
N GLN A 308 4.78 0.61 -23.19
CA GLN A 308 3.53 1.33 -22.96
C GLN A 308 3.01 1.28 -21.51
N PHE A 309 3.50 0.33 -20.70
CA PHE A 309 3.15 0.18 -19.27
C PHE A 309 4.23 0.73 -18.34
N VAL A 310 5.37 1.13 -18.89
CA VAL A 310 6.51 1.66 -18.15
C VAL A 310 6.33 3.17 -17.96
N PRO A 311 6.53 3.73 -16.75
CA PRO A 311 6.44 5.17 -16.54
C PRO A 311 7.37 5.97 -17.46
N GLN A 312 6.93 7.17 -17.87
CA GLN A 312 7.76 8.10 -18.63
C GLN A 312 9.10 8.41 -17.95
N SER A 313 9.14 8.37 -16.61
CA SER A 313 10.36 8.56 -15.82
C SER A 313 11.44 7.50 -16.09
N LEU A 314 11.07 6.31 -16.58
CA LEU A 314 11.97 5.25 -17.01
C LEU A 314 12.11 5.16 -18.54
N GLY A 315 11.55 6.13 -19.28
CA GLY A 315 11.54 6.16 -20.75
C GLY A 315 10.40 5.38 -21.41
N GLY A 316 9.40 4.97 -20.65
CA GLY A 316 8.18 4.37 -21.18
C GLY A 316 7.13 5.39 -21.60
N TRP A 317 5.91 4.94 -21.88
CA TRP A 317 4.80 5.80 -22.30
C TRP A 317 3.68 5.95 -21.27
N TYR A 318 3.77 5.24 -20.13
CA TYR A 318 2.76 5.33 -19.08
C TYR A 318 2.81 6.70 -18.39
N ASP A 319 1.70 7.42 -18.47
CA ASP A 319 1.46 8.68 -17.78
C ASP A 319 0.55 8.45 -16.57
N TYR A 320 0.95 8.97 -15.41
CA TYR A 320 0.17 8.93 -14.17
C TYR A 320 -1.19 9.65 -14.26
N SER A 321 -1.43 10.47 -15.30
CA SER A 321 -2.76 10.99 -15.60
C SER A 321 -3.79 9.87 -15.81
N VAL A 322 -3.36 8.71 -16.33
CA VAL A 322 -4.18 7.50 -16.46
C VAL A 322 -4.61 6.99 -15.09
N PHE A 323 -3.68 6.91 -14.12
CA PHE A 323 -4.00 6.53 -12.76
C PHE A 323 -4.92 7.54 -12.08
N ALA A 324 -4.68 8.84 -12.25
CA ALA A 324 -5.54 9.88 -11.70
C ALA A 324 -6.98 9.77 -12.25
N ASN A 325 -7.15 9.45 -13.53
CA ASN A 325 -8.46 9.19 -14.12
C ASN A 325 -9.11 7.95 -13.50
N TRP A 326 -8.35 6.87 -13.32
CA TRP A 326 -8.82 5.67 -12.62
C TRP A 326 -9.28 5.97 -11.19
N THR A 327 -8.52 6.75 -10.42
CA THR A 327 -8.87 7.18 -9.05
C THR A 327 -10.20 7.95 -9.04
N ARG A 328 -10.41 8.90 -9.97
CA ARG A 328 -11.66 9.65 -10.07
C ARG A 328 -12.86 8.77 -10.43
N MET A 329 -12.69 7.89 -11.41
CA MET A 329 -13.72 6.93 -11.81
C MET A 329 -14.07 6.00 -10.64
N ARG A 330 -13.06 5.50 -9.93
CA ARG A 330 -13.25 4.59 -8.81
C ARG A 330 -14.00 5.26 -7.66
N LEU A 331 -13.63 6.50 -7.32
CA LEU A 331 -14.33 7.29 -6.32
C LEU A 331 -15.81 7.48 -6.68
N SER A 332 -16.12 7.76 -7.95
CA SER A 332 -17.51 7.87 -8.41
C SER A 332 -18.29 6.57 -8.24
N VAL A 333 -17.70 5.41 -8.57
CA VAL A 333 -18.35 4.11 -8.38
C VAL A 333 -18.58 3.83 -6.90
N GLU A 334 -17.60 4.10 -6.05
CA GLU A 334 -17.70 3.87 -4.61
C GLU A 334 -18.71 4.80 -3.93
N ASP A 335 -18.86 6.04 -4.41
CA ASP A 335 -19.85 7.01 -3.91
C ASP A 335 -21.29 6.62 -4.30
N ILE A 336 -21.48 6.16 -5.54
CA ILE A 336 -22.77 5.62 -6.01
C ILE A 336 -23.13 4.35 -5.23
N MET A 337 -22.20 3.41 -5.08
CA MET A 337 -22.44 2.19 -4.30
C MET A 337 -22.58 2.44 -2.80
N GLY A 338 -22.04 3.55 -2.30
CA GLY A 338 -22.20 3.97 -0.91
C GLY A 338 -23.57 4.57 -0.61
N SER A 339 -24.21 5.19 -1.60
CA SER A 339 -25.47 5.92 -1.46
C SER A 339 -26.71 5.08 -1.76
N VAL A 340 -26.60 3.98 -2.48
CA VAL A 340 -27.71 3.06 -2.74
C VAL A 340 -27.92 2.13 -1.54
N PRO A 341 -29.08 2.16 -0.86
CA PRO A 341 -29.45 1.14 0.13
C PRO A 341 -29.40 -0.23 -0.56
N VAL A 342 -28.60 -1.15 -0.04
CA VAL A 342 -28.23 -2.41 -0.70
C VAL A 342 -29.48 -3.26 -0.98
N ALA A 343 -30.00 -3.18 -2.20
CA ALA A 343 -30.92 -4.14 -2.79
C ALA A 343 -30.25 -4.70 -4.07
N HIS A 344 -29.64 -5.88 -3.89
CA HIS A 344 -29.02 -6.85 -4.82
C HIS A 344 -28.57 -6.50 -6.27
N ASN A 345 -27.25 -6.69 -6.47
CA ASN A 345 -26.56 -7.57 -7.45
C ASN A 345 -27.04 -7.65 -8.92
N ALA A 346 -26.38 -6.90 -9.83
CA ALA A 346 -26.27 -7.30 -11.25
C ALA A 346 -25.16 -6.62 -12.10
N MET A 347 -24.46 -5.57 -11.65
CA MET A 347 -23.79 -4.66 -12.62
C MET A 347 -22.30 -4.89 -12.98
N PHE A 348 -21.53 -5.76 -12.30
CA PHE A 348 -20.06 -5.64 -12.37
C PHE A 348 -19.29 -6.65 -13.24
N GLY A 349 -19.97 -7.49 -14.03
CA GLY A 349 -19.31 -8.41 -14.97
C GLY A 349 -18.70 -7.78 -16.24
N ARG A 350 -18.84 -6.46 -16.47
CA ARG A 350 -18.50 -5.82 -17.76
C ARG A 350 -17.63 -4.56 -17.71
N MET A 351 -17.16 -4.13 -16.54
CA MET A 351 -16.31 -2.93 -16.43
C MET A 351 -14.82 -3.18 -16.75
N GLY A 352 -14.49 -4.37 -17.27
CA GLY A 352 -13.24 -4.63 -17.99
C GLY A 352 -13.25 -4.20 -19.46
N GLY A 353 -14.13 -3.25 -19.82
CA GLY A 353 -14.15 -2.63 -21.15
C GLY A 353 -12.96 -1.68 -21.34
N PRO A 354 -12.38 -1.62 -22.55
CA PRO A 354 -11.11 -0.95 -22.79
C PRO A 354 -11.20 0.57 -22.60
N LEU A 355 -10.34 1.11 -21.75
CA LEU A 355 -9.80 2.47 -21.91
C LEU A 355 -8.85 2.58 -23.13
N GLN A 356 -8.70 1.50 -23.93
CA GLN A 356 -7.79 1.39 -25.06
C GLN A 356 -8.29 1.98 -26.39
N ASP A 357 -9.60 2.18 -26.60
CA ASP A 357 -10.10 2.65 -27.90
C ASP A 357 -9.87 4.17 -28.16
N ARG A 358 -9.10 4.85 -27.31
CA ARG A 358 -8.76 6.28 -27.49
C ARG A 358 -7.29 6.62 -27.35
N LEU A 359 -6.40 5.63 -27.35
CA LEU A 359 -5.00 5.92 -27.66
C LEU A 359 -4.82 5.76 -29.18
N PRO A 360 -4.42 6.80 -29.91
CA PRO A 360 -4.11 6.65 -31.32
C PRO A 360 -2.94 5.66 -31.42
N ILE A 361 -3.20 4.50 -32.00
CA ILE A 361 -2.14 3.65 -32.54
C ILE A 361 -1.47 4.51 -33.61
N HIS A 362 -0.34 5.12 -33.26
CA HIS A 362 0.49 5.84 -34.21
C HIS A 362 1.18 4.80 -35.10
N ASP A 363 0.54 4.46 -36.22
CA ASP A 363 1.22 3.86 -37.35
C ASP A 363 2.19 4.90 -37.92
N CYS A 364 3.48 4.67 -37.73
CA CYS A 364 4.55 5.48 -38.29
C CYS A 364 4.63 5.27 -39.82
N THR A 365 3.87 6.05 -40.57
CA THR A 365 4.16 6.35 -41.99
C THR A 365 4.01 7.85 -42.27
N PRO A 366 4.95 8.48 -43.01
CA PRO A 366 4.88 9.90 -43.28
C PRO A 366 3.97 10.17 -44.48
N SER A 367 2.83 10.82 -44.26
CA SER A 367 2.00 11.34 -45.35
C SER A 367 1.52 12.76 -45.06
N THR A 368 1.92 13.65 -45.95
CA THR A 368 1.57 15.05 -46.08
C THR A 368 0.13 15.23 -46.54
N ARG A 369 -0.74 15.92 -45.77
CA ARG A 369 -1.55 17.06 -46.26
C ARG A 369 -2.66 17.55 -45.30
N ALA A 370 -2.71 18.88 -45.25
CA ALA A 370 -3.87 19.77 -45.39
C ALA A 370 -4.95 19.85 -44.29
N ASN A 371 -4.86 20.95 -43.56
CA ASN A 371 -5.89 21.59 -42.75
C ASN A 371 -7.23 21.78 -43.47
N LYS A 372 -8.33 21.38 -42.82
CA LYS A 372 -9.63 22.08 -42.91
C LYS A 372 -10.26 22.17 -41.53
N GLY A 373 -10.62 23.40 -41.17
CA GLY A 373 -11.15 23.78 -39.87
C GLY A 373 -12.59 23.35 -39.64
N VAL A 374 -12.94 23.27 -38.36
CA VAL A 374 -14.32 23.07 -37.90
C VAL A 374 -14.59 23.95 -36.68
N SER A 375 -15.41 24.97 -36.92
CA SER A 375 -16.59 25.42 -36.15
C SER A 375 -16.60 25.24 -34.63
N VAL A 376 -16.51 26.36 -33.93
CA VAL A 376 -16.80 26.55 -32.49
C VAL A 376 -18.31 26.57 -32.26
N SER A 377 -18.81 25.77 -31.31
CA SER A 377 -20.18 25.85 -30.78
C SER A 377 -20.21 26.37 -29.33
N PRO A 378 -21.34 26.91 -28.85
CA PRO A 378 -21.35 27.89 -27.76
C PRO A 378 -21.51 27.30 -26.34
N ARG A 379 -21.00 28.09 -25.38
CA ARG A 379 -21.01 27.87 -23.92
C ARG A 379 -22.42 27.65 -23.32
N PRO A 380 -22.57 26.81 -22.29
CA PRO A 380 -23.77 26.78 -21.48
C PRO A 380 -23.76 27.83 -20.35
N ARG A 381 -24.99 28.22 -19.99
CA ARG A 381 -25.43 29.31 -19.11
C ARG A 381 -24.98 29.16 -17.65
N GLN A 382 -24.61 30.28 -17.05
CA GLN A 382 -24.41 30.45 -15.61
C GLN A 382 -25.73 30.31 -14.84
N LEU A 383 -25.75 29.43 -13.85
CA LEU A 383 -26.81 29.31 -12.84
C LEU A 383 -26.53 30.30 -11.69
N ARG A 384 -27.48 31.21 -11.45
CA ARG A 384 -27.53 32.13 -10.30
C ARG A 384 -27.66 31.32 -9.00
N LEU A 385 -26.70 31.47 -8.08
CA LEU A 385 -26.87 31.11 -6.68
C LEU A 385 -27.73 32.18 -5.97
N MET A 386 -28.80 31.72 -5.34
CA MET A 386 -29.59 32.48 -4.36
C MET A 386 -28.85 32.48 -3.03
N ALA A 387 -28.61 33.67 -2.47
CA ALA A 387 -28.06 33.86 -1.14
C ALA A 387 -29.16 33.71 -0.08
N THR A 388 -28.92 32.90 0.95
CA THR A 388 -29.72 32.86 2.19
C THR A 388 -29.01 33.61 3.32
N PRO A 389 -29.70 34.39 4.16
CA PRO A 389 -29.05 35.17 5.21
C PRO A 389 -28.73 34.32 6.45
N HIS A 390 -27.52 34.51 6.98
CA HIS A 390 -27.07 34.00 8.27
C HIS A 390 -27.74 34.73 9.45
N GLY A 391 -28.43 33.97 10.30
CA GLY A 391 -28.80 34.39 11.66
C GLY A 391 -27.68 34.11 12.65
N GLN A 392 -27.13 35.15 13.26
CA GLN A 392 -26.13 35.06 14.32
C GLN A 392 -26.78 34.70 15.66
N GLY A 393 -26.57 33.46 16.13
CA GLY A 393 -26.85 33.04 17.51
C GLY A 393 -25.58 33.01 18.34
N LYS A 394 -25.38 34.02 19.21
CA LYS A 394 -24.31 34.05 20.22
C LYS A 394 -24.60 33.00 21.30
N ARG A 395 -23.71 32.01 21.47
CA ARG A 395 -23.68 31.12 22.64
C ARG A 395 -22.54 31.52 23.59
N PRO A 396 -22.77 31.50 24.92
CA PRO A 396 -21.76 31.90 25.90
C PRO A 396 -20.65 30.84 26.03
N ARG A 397 -19.40 31.31 26.06
CA ARG A 397 -18.22 30.47 26.33
C ARG A 397 -18.20 30.14 27.82
N ILE A 398 -18.27 28.85 28.13
CA ILE A 398 -17.93 28.30 29.44
C ILE A 398 -16.40 28.26 29.52
N ALA A 399 -15.82 29.08 30.39
CA ALA A 399 -14.41 29.03 30.72
C ALA A 399 -14.14 27.80 31.58
N VAL A 400 -13.54 26.76 30.98
CA VAL A 400 -13.01 25.62 31.73
C VAL A 400 -11.58 25.98 32.12
N ASN A 401 -11.39 26.16 33.43
CA ASN A 401 -10.10 26.42 34.05
C ASN A 401 -9.34 25.09 34.12
N ILE A 402 -8.52 24.81 33.10
CA ILE A 402 -7.65 23.62 33.09
C ILE A 402 -6.39 23.98 33.88
N SER A 403 -6.37 23.55 35.14
CA SER A 403 -5.17 23.52 35.97
C SER A 403 -4.07 22.72 35.24
N GLN A 404 -2.93 23.37 35.05
CA GLN A 404 -1.75 22.87 34.38
C GLN A 404 -1.26 21.55 34.99
N VAL A 405 -1.38 20.47 34.23
CA VAL A 405 -0.61 19.24 34.48
C VAL A 405 0.72 19.42 33.75
N SER A 406 1.77 19.69 34.52
CA SER A 406 3.14 19.85 34.06
C SER A 406 3.65 18.52 33.49
N ASN A 407 3.44 18.30 32.19
CA ASN A 407 4.01 17.15 31.51
C ASN A 407 5.49 17.47 31.23
N PRO A 408 6.46 16.78 31.86
CA PRO A 408 7.88 17.12 31.74
C PRO A 408 8.38 17.07 30.29
N GLY A 409 7.77 16.26 29.42
CA GLY A 409 8.09 16.24 27.98
C GLY A 409 7.66 17.48 27.20
N ALA A 410 6.72 18.29 27.72
CA ALA A 410 6.29 19.51 27.05
C ALA A 410 7.35 20.62 27.11
N LEU A 411 8.15 20.66 28.19
CA LEU A 411 9.23 21.64 28.34
C LEU A 411 10.37 21.36 27.37
N GLU A 412 10.72 20.07 27.21
CA GLU A 412 11.76 19.62 26.28
C GLU A 412 11.40 19.92 24.82
N LEU A 413 10.13 19.72 24.42
CA LEU A 413 9.66 20.05 23.08
C LEU A 413 9.68 21.57 22.80
N VAL A 414 9.36 22.40 23.80
CA VAL A 414 9.45 23.87 23.67
C VAL A 414 10.91 24.31 23.52
N GLN A 415 11.83 23.67 24.24
CA GLN A 415 13.26 23.93 24.12
C GLN A 415 13.79 23.53 22.74
N GLN A 416 13.50 22.32 22.27
CA GLN A 416 13.89 21.87 20.92
C GLN A 416 13.33 22.77 19.81
N ARG A 417 12.07 23.22 19.96
CA ARG A 417 11.47 24.16 19.01
C ARG A 417 12.23 25.49 18.98
N THR A 418 12.61 26.01 20.15
CA THR A 418 13.35 27.27 20.26
C THR A 418 14.74 27.16 19.63
N GLU A 419 15.44 26.04 19.85
CA GLU A 419 16.75 25.77 19.23
C GLU A 419 16.64 25.68 17.70
N LEU A 420 15.62 25.00 17.17
CA LEU A 420 15.37 24.93 15.73
C LEU A 420 15.00 26.29 15.12
N GLU A 421 14.25 27.12 15.84
CA GLU A 421 13.91 28.48 15.39
C GLU A 421 15.17 29.37 15.31
N GLN A 422 16.10 29.23 16.26
CA GLN A 422 17.40 29.92 16.23
C GLN A 422 18.30 29.45 15.09
N GLN A 423 18.39 28.13 14.86
CA GLN A 423 19.17 27.58 13.74
C GLN A 423 18.63 28.04 12.38
N ASN A 424 17.30 28.03 12.21
CA ASN A 424 16.67 28.53 10.99
C ASN A 424 16.92 30.02 10.76
N GLN A 425 16.96 30.82 11.82
CA GLN A 425 17.28 32.23 11.73
C GLN A 425 18.74 32.45 11.27
N ALA A 426 19.69 31.70 11.84
CA ALA A 426 21.10 31.75 11.42
C ALA A 426 21.28 31.37 9.93
N PHE A 427 20.59 30.33 9.46
CA PHE A 427 20.62 29.95 8.03
C PHE A 427 20.05 31.03 7.11
N ARG A 428 19.01 31.76 7.53
CA ARG A 428 18.47 32.88 6.73
C ARG A 428 19.46 34.03 6.61
N GLU A 429 20.17 34.33 7.69
CA GLU A 429 21.20 35.38 7.69
C GLU A 429 22.39 35.02 6.79
N GLU A 430 22.86 33.77 6.83
CA GLU A 430 23.94 33.31 5.97
C GLU A 430 23.52 33.27 4.49
N ASN A 431 22.30 32.83 4.18
CA ASN A 431 21.78 32.90 2.80
C ASN A 431 21.67 34.35 2.29
N GLN A 432 21.23 35.29 3.13
CA GLN A 432 21.23 36.71 2.76
C GLN A 432 22.65 37.24 2.52
N ARG A 433 23.64 36.80 3.30
CA ARG A 433 25.04 37.14 3.10
C ARG A 433 25.57 36.59 1.77
N LEU A 434 25.28 35.34 1.44
CA LEU A 434 25.68 34.71 0.18
C LEU A 434 25.06 35.41 -1.04
N GLU A 435 23.78 35.79 -0.96
CA GLU A 435 23.11 36.56 -2.03
C GLU A 435 23.78 37.93 -2.26
N ARG A 436 24.20 38.62 -1.18
CA ARG A 436 24.97 39.87 -1.31
C ARG A 436 26.32 39.65 -1.98
N LEU A 437 27.02 38.56 -1.66
CA LEU A 437 28.28 38.21 -2.29
C LEU A 437 28.11 37.87 -3.77
N LEU A 438 27.06 37.11 -4.13
CA LEU A 438 26.73 36.80 -5.52
C LEU A 438 26.38 38.07 -6.31
N ALA A 439 25.64 39.00 -5.70
CA ALA A 439 25.36 40.30 -6.32
C ALA A 439 26.64 41.10 -6.59
N LEU A 440 27.60 41.11 -5.67
CA LEU A 440 28.91 41.74 -5.87
C LEU A 440 29.70 41.09 -7.00
N VAL A 441 29.76 39.75 -7.05
CA VAL A 441 30.48 39.04 -8.13
C VAL A 441 29.87 39.35 -9.50
N ARG A 442 28.53 39.41 -9.60
CA ARG A 442 27.83 39.79 -10.84
C ARG A 442 28.16 41.20 -11.33
N MET A 443 28.62 42.10 -10.47
CA MET A 443 29.06 43.44 -10.90
C MET A 443 30.43 43.44 -11.57
N PHE A 444 31.28 42.45 -11.28
CA PHE A 444 32.66 42.38 -11.79
C PHE A 444 32.85 41.40 -12.95
N VAL A 445 31.84 40.58 -13.25
CA VAL A 445 31.85 39.70 -14.42
C VAL A 445 31.02 40.36 -15.52
N PRO A 446 31.64 40.86 -16.60
CA PRO A 446 30.89 41.37 -17.75
C PRO A 446 30.04 40.22 -18.35
N PRO A 447 28.87 40.54 -18.93
CA PRO A 447 27.98 39.55 -19.52
C PRO A 447 28.64 38.70 -20.61
#